data_AF-A0A7J4L7W1-F1
#
_entry.id   AF-A0A7J4L7W1-F1
#
_cell.length_a   1.000
_cell.length_b   1.000
_cell.length_c   1.000
_cell.angle_alpha   90.00
_cell.angle_beta   90.00
_cell.angle_gamma   90.00
#
_symmetry.space_group_name_H-M   'P 1'
#
loop_
_entity.id
_entity.type
_entity.pdbx_description
1 polymer ?
#
loop_
_entity_poly.entity_id
_entity_poly.type
_entity_poly.pdbx_seq_one_letter_code
_entity_poly.pdbx_strand_id
1 'polypeptide(L)' 'MAKFICESCRYSFNPKGVDKTLPPRICPYCNRKDSVVLEKSAQDLLNEFTD' A
#
# COMPACT_ATOMS: atom_id res chain seq x y z
N MET A 1 7.95 7.73 1.30
CA MET A 1 8.19 6.45 0.58
C MET A 1 6.88 5.69 0.61
N ALA A 2 6.27 5.37 -0.54
CA ALA A 2 4.99 4.64 -0.58
C ALA A 2 5.21 3.22 -0.02
N LYS A 3 4.43 2.87 1.01
CA LYS A 3 4.37 1.52 1.58
C LYS A 3 3.07 0.87 1.11
N PHE A 4 3.08 -0.43 0.93
CA PHE A 4 1.89 -1.19 0.59
C PHE A 4 1.70 -2.26 1.63
N ILE A 5 0.44 -2.51 1.98
CA ILE A 5 0.06 -3.52 2.96
C ILE A 5 -0.98 -4.45 2.35
N CYS A 6 -0.80 -5.75 2.58
CA CYS A 6 -1.82 -6.72 2.23
C CYS A 6 -2.87 -6.83 3.35
N GLU A 7 -4.13 -6.56 3.06
CA GLU A 7 -5.22 -6.67 4.04
C GLU A 7 -5.49 -8.12 4.46
N SER A 8 -5.18 -9.10 3.60
CA SER A 8 -5.37 -10.52 3.90
C SER A 8 -4.35 -11.08 4.89
N CYS A 9 -3.08 -10.73 4.75
CA CYS A 9 -1.98 -11.30 5.56
C CYS A 9 -1.24 -10.28 6.42
N ARG A 10 -1.61 -9.00 6.34
CA ARG A 10 -0.96 -7.85 7.01
C ARG A 10 0.53 -7.71 6.70
N TYR A 11 0.99 -8.31 5.60
CA TYR A 11 2.37 -8.16 5.13
C TYR A 11 2.54 -6.78 4.50
N SER A 12 3.44 -5.98 5.08
CA SER A 12 3.82 -4.67 4.58
C SER A 12 5.13 -4.74 3.81
N PHE A 13 5.17 -4.08 2.65
CA PHE A 13 6.36 -4.05 1.80
C PHE A 13 6.45 -2.74 1.01
N ASN A 14 7.67 -2.41 0.61
CA ASN A 14 7.96 -1.27 -0.25
C ASN A 14 8.28 -1.77 -1.66
N PRO A 15 7.51 -1.40 -2.70
CA PRO A 15 7.90 -1.68 -4.07
C PRO A 15 9.14 -0.86 -4.39
N LYS A 16 10.18 -1.55 -4.86
CA LYS A 16 11.35 -0.93 -5.45
C LYS A 16 11.03 -0.62 -6.92
N GLY A 17 10.36 0.50 -7.18
CA GLY A 17 9.93 0.88 -8.54
C GLY A 17 9.32 2.29 -8.61
N VAL A 18 9.31 2.86 -9.83
CA VAL A 18 8.94 4.27 -10.12
C VAL A 18 7.43 4.53 -10.00
N ASP A 19 6.58 3.51 -10.10
CA ASP A 19 5.13 3.63 -9.93
C ASP A 19 4.72 3.48 -8.46
N LYS A 20 4.81 4.58 -7.71
CA LYS A 20 4.29 4.69 -6.33
C LYS A 20 2.77 4.87 -6.26
N THR A 21 2.12 4.93 -7.42
CA THR A 21 0.71 5.33 -7.58
C THR A 21 -0.24 4.15 -7.66
N LEU A 22 0.23 2.95 -8.03
CA LEU A 22 -0.61 1.78 -8.24
C LEU A 22 -0.25 0.66 -7.28
N PRO A 23 -1.21 0.18 -6.45
CA PRO A 23 -0.99 -1.02 -5.66
C PRO A 23 -0.82 -2.24 -6.56
N PRO A 24 0.16 -3.11 -6.27
CA PRO A 24 0.30 -4.36 -7.00
C PRO A 24 -0.96 -5.20 -6.79
N ARG A 25 -1.55 -5.69 -7.89
CA ARG A 25 -2.78 -6.49 -7.84
C ARG A 25 -2.61 -7.81 -7.08
N ILE A 26 -1.39 -8.26 -6.78
CA ILE A 26 -1.12 -9.56 -6.14
C ILE A 26 -0.15 -9.35 -4.98
N CYS A 27 -0.50 -9.89 -3.81
CA CYS A 27 0.41 -9.90 -2.66
C CYS A 27 1.56 -10.89 -2.91
N PRO A 28 2.83 -10.48 -2.79
CA PRO A 28 3.98 -11.36 -3.00
C PRO A 28 4.17 -12.42 -1.90
N TYR A 29 3.50 -12.25 -0.75
CA TYR A 29 3.63 -13.16 0.38
C TYR A 29 2.57 -14.28 0.38
N CYS A 30 1.31 -13.93 0.14
CA CYS A 30 0.18 -14.88 0.19
C CYS A 30 -0.46 -15.15 -1.17
N ASN A 31 0.08 -14.57 -2.26
CA ASN A 31 -0.45 -14.67 -3.63
C ASN A 31 -1.95 -14.32 -3.80
N ARG A 32 -2.54 -13.60 -2.83
CA ARG A 32 -3.91 -13.10 -2.91
C ARG A 32 -4.00 -11.94 -3.90
N LYS A 33 -5.01 -11.98 -4.76
CA LYS A 33 -5.35 -10.90 -5.70
C LYS A 33 -6.16 -9.81 -5.02
N ASP A 34 -6.01 -8.57 -5.49
CA ASP A 34 -6.78 -7.38 -5.11
C ASP A 34 -6.87 -7.14 -3.58
N SER A 35 -5.88 -7.64 -2.84
CA SER A 35 -5.82 -7.56 -1.37
C SER A 35 -4.69 -6.67 -0.90
N VAL A 36 -4.04 -5.92 -1.80
CA VAL A 36 -2.92 -5.03 -1.48
C VAL A 36 -3.38 -3.60 -1.66
N VAL A 37 -3.22 -2.80 -0.63
CA VAL A 37 -3.59 -1.38 -0.60
C VAL A 37 -2.35 -0.54 -0.29
N LEU A 38 -2.40 0.73 -0.69
CA LEU A 38 -1.38 1.70 -0.31
C LEU A 38 -1.52 1.97 1.20
N GLU A 39 -0.45 1.76 1.94
CA GLU A 39 -0.33 2.15 3.32
C GLU A 39 -0.12 3.67 3.37
N LYS A 40 -1.21 4.41 3.58
CA LYS A 40 -1.18 5.84 3.83
C LYS A 40 -0.50 6.09 5.17
N SER A 41 0.47 7.00 5.20
CA SER A 41 1.06 7.44 6.47
C SER A 41 0.07 8.33 7.22
N ALA A 42 0.16 8.40 8.54
CA ALA A 42 -0.69 9.29 9.35
C ALA A 42 -0.65 10.75 8.87
N GLN A 43 0.49 11.21 8.34
CA GLN A 43 0.64 12.52 7.72
C GLN A 43 -0.25 12.72 6.47
N ASP A 44 -0.41 11.67 5.64
CA ASP A 44 -1.22 11.71 4.42
C ASP A 44 -2.71 11.82 4.77
N LEU A 45 -3.13 11.06 5.78
CA LEU A 45 -4.48 11.13 6.34
C LEU A 45 -4.77 12.51 6.97
N LEU A 46 -3.81 13.09 7.70
CA LEU A 46 -3.97 14.44 8.29
C LEU A 46 -4.09 15.54 7.22
N ASN A 47 -3.39 15.39 6.09
CA ASN A 47 -3.45 16.35 4.99
C ASN A 47 -4.80 16.33 4.24
N GLU A 48 -5.53 15.21 4.23
CA GLU A 48 -6.89 15.12 3.65
C GLU A 48 -7.98 15.80 4.49
N PHE A 49 -7.73 16.08 5.78
CA PHE A 49 -8.69 16.75 6.67
C PHE A 49 -8.50 18.28 6.75
N THR A 50 -7.57 18.85 5.97
CA THR A 50 -7.22 20.28 6.03
C THR A 50 -7.61 21.07 4.76
N ASP A 51 -8.58 20.58 3.97
CA ASP A 51 -9.23 21.37 2.89
C ASP A 51 -10.57 21.96 3.35
#